data_AF-A0A7W1MBV2-F1
#
_entry.id   AF-A0A7W1MBV2-F1
#
_cell.length_a   1.000
_cell.length_b   1.000
_cell.length_c   1.000
_cell.angle_alpha   90.00
_cell.angle_beta   90.00
_cell.angle_gamma   90.00
#
_symmetry.space_group_name_H-M   'P 1'
#
loop_
_entity.id
_entity.type
_entity.pdbx_description
1 polymer ?
#
loop_
_entity_poly.entity_id
_entity_poly.type
_entity_poly.pdbx_seq_one_letter_code
_entity_poly.pdbx_strand_id
1 'polypeptide(L)'
;QENAASYLLFLRFVPLFPFWLVNIAPAFFGVSLLTFVWTTLVGIFPGTLVFTLAGAGLEKILENNEPFSLSTIFNTQIKMALILLGITALVPIALKRFRKKST
;
A
#
# COMPACT_ATOMS: atom_id res chain seq x y z
N GLN A 1 -16.63 12.83 13.94
CA GLN A 1 -15.17 12.60 13.73
C GLN A 1 -14.71 11.22 14.19
N GLU A 2 -15.46 10.49 15.03
CA GLU A 2 -15.08 9.16 15.58
C GLU A 2 -14.53 8.14 14.57
N ASN A 3 -15.01 8.16 13.32
CA ASN A 3 -14.59 7.21 12.29
C ASN A 3 -13.67 7.80 11.20
N ALA A 4 -13.22 9.05 11.32
CA ALA A 4 -12.43 9.72 10.28
C ALA A 4 -11.12 8.98 9.99
N ALA A 5 -10.44 8.52 11.04
CA ALA A 5 -9.24 7.72 10.95
C ALA A 5 -9.45 6.41 10.17
N SER A 6 -10.44 5.63 10.58
CA SER A 6 -10.79 4.34 9.98
C SER A 6 -11.20 4.49 8.51
N TYR A 7 -11.96 5.54 8.19
CA TYR A 7 -12.36 5.84 6.82
C TYR A 7 -11.16 6.22 5.94
N LEU A 8 -10.29 7.07 6.46
CA LEU A 8 -9.08 7.51 5.76
C LEU A 8 -8.08 6.37 5.50
N LEU A 9 -7.91 5.46 6.45
CA LEU A 9 -7.11 4.26 6.27
C LEU A 9 -7.72 3.33 5.22
N PHE A 10 -9.05 3.12 5.26
CA PHE A 10 -9.75 2.30 4.28
C PHE A 10 -9.54 2.81 2.85
N LEU A 11 -9.71 4.12 2.63
CA LEU A 11 -9.50 4.74 1.32
C LEU A 11 -8.05 4.64 0.82
N ARG A 12 -7.07 4.55 1.72
CA ARG A 12 -5.65 4.44 1.36
C ARG A 12 -5.23 3.00 1.08
N PHE A 13 -5.78 2.04 1.82
CA PHE A 13 -5.51 0.61 1.58
C PHE A 13 -6.28 0.05 0.39
N VAL A 14 -7.46 0.59 0.10
CA VAL A 14 -8.27 0.21 -1.07
C VAL A 14 -8.15 1.34 -2.09
N PRO A 15 -7.28 1.22 -3.11
CA PRO A 15 -7.02 2.28 -4.10
C PRO A 15 -8.14 2.35 -5.15
N LEU A 16 -9.39 2.41 -4.69
CA LEU A 16 -10.57 2.48 -5.55
C LEU A 16 -10.81 3.91 -6.05
N PHE A 17 -10.29 4.91 -5.33
CA PHE A 17 -10.52 6.32 -5.59
C PHE A 17 -9.23 7.03 -6.03
N PRO A 18 -9.35 8.07 -6.86
CA PRO A 18 -8.20 8.89 -7.24
C PRO A 18 -7.51 9.51 -6.00
N PHE A 19 -6.18 9.49 -6.01
CA PHE A 19 -5.38 9.94 -4.86
C PHE A 19 -5.63 11.40 -4.47
N TRP A 20 -5.84 12.26 -5.47
CA TRP A 20 -6.16 13.68 -5.24
C TRP A 20 -7.45 13.85 -4.44
N LEU A 21 -8.47 13.03 -4.71
CA LEU A 21 -9.77 13.11 -4.04
C LEU A 21 -9.66 12.74 -2.56
N VAL A 22 -8.90 11.68 -2.26
CA VAL A 22 -8.64 11.22 -0.88
C VAL A 22 -7.85 12.25 -0.07
N ASN A 23 -7.05 13.11 -0.72
CA ASN A 23 -6.30 14.18 -0.05
C ASN A 23 -7.11 15.47 0.15
N ILE A 24 -8.05 15.76 -0.74
CA ILE A 24 -8.88 16.97 -0.67
C ILE A 24 -10.09 16.78 0.26
N ALA A 25 -10.73 15.61 0.24
CA ALA A 25 -11.90 15.32 1.06
C ALA A 25 -11.73 15.62 2.58
N PRO A 26 -10.61 15.27 3.25
CA PRO A 26 -10.40 15.54 4.67
C PRO A 26 -10.48 17.03 5.03
N ALA A 27 -10.04 17.91 4.11
CA ALA A 27 -10.09 19.35 4.30
C ALA A 27 -11.53 19.87 4.29
N PHE A 28 -12.38 19.35 3.41
CA PHE A 28 -13.81 19.71 3.34
C PHE A 28 -14.62 19.15 4.52
N PHE A 29 -14.24 18.00 5.07
CA PHE A 29 -14.94 17.36 6.19
C PHE A 29 -14.38 17.72 7.58
N GLY A 30 -13.48 18.71 7.66
CA GLY A 30 -12.94 19.19 8.94
C GLY A 30 -12.18 18.13 9.73
N VAL A 31 -11.43 17.26 9.05
CA VAL A 31 -10.58 16.26 9.71
C VAL A 31 -9.35 16.95 10.30
N SER A 32 -8.97 16.61 11.54
CA SER A 32 -7.78 17.19 12.15
C SER A 32 -6.51 16.86 11.37
N LEU A 33 -5.58 17.82 11.29
CA LEU A 33 -4.30 17.65 10.59
C LEU A 33 -3.54 16.43 11.08
N LEU A 34 -3.53 16.20 12.40
CA LEU A 34 -2.88 15.04 12.99
C LEU A 34 -3.48 13.73 12.46
N THR A 35 -4.81 13.63 12.40
CA THR A 35 -5.50 12.46 11.84
C THR A 35 -5.14 12.25 10.38
N PHE A 36 -5.11 13.33 9.60
CA PHE A 36 -4.70 13.27 8.20
C PHE A 36 -3.25 12.77 8.03
N VAL A 37 -2.30 13.31 8.81
CA VAL A 37 -0.88 12.97 8.70
C VAL A 37 -0.62 11.51 9.06
N TRP A 38 -1.06 11.05 10.24
CA TRP A 38 -0.75 9.68 10.65
C TRP A 38 -1.45 8.63 9.78
N THR A 39 -2.70 8.87 9.37
CA THR A 39 -3.41 7.94 8.46
C THR A 39 -2.76 7.87 7.08
N THR A 40 -2.16 8.97 6.63
CA THR A 40 -1.38 9.02 5.39
C THR A 40 -0.09 8.21 5.53
N LEU A 41 0.67 8.40 6.60
CA LEU A 41 1.88 7.62 6.85
C LEU A 41 1.57 6.12 6.89
N VAL A 42 0.62 5.71 7.73
CA VAL A 42 0.26 4.28 7.88
C VAL A 42 -0.36 3.70 6.61
N GLY A 43 -1.22 4.46 5.94
CA GLY A 43 -1.92 3.99 4.73
C GLY A 43 -1.01 3.80 3.53
N ILE A 44 0.02 4.63 3.37
CA ILE A 44 0.94 4.60 2.22
C ILE A 44 2.15 3.70 2.47
N PHE A 45 2.59 3.57 3.72
CA PHE A 45 3.82 2.86 4.09
C PHE A 45 3.97 1.46 3.47
N PRO A 46 2.96 0.57 3.49
CA PRO A 46 3.07 -0.76 2.88
C PRO A 46 3.33 -0.70 1.37
N GLY A 47 2.65 0.21 0.66
CA GLY A 47 2.84 0.41 -0.77
C GLY A 47 4.25 0.93 -1.08
N THR A 48 4.74 1.89 -0.29
CA THR A 48 6.11 2.40 -0.42
C THR A 48 7.14 1.28 -0.25
N LEU A 49 6.99 0.40 0.75
CA LEU A 49 7.90 -0.74 0.93
C LEU A 49 7.94 -1.64 -0.30
N VAL A 50 6.79 -1.96 -0.88
CA VAL A 50 6.72 -2.76 -2.11
C VAL A 50 7.47 -2.08 -3.25
N PHE A 51 7.20 -0.78 -3.48
CA PHE A 51 7.84 -0.04 -4.57
C PHE A 51 9.36 0.08 -4.38
N THR A 52 9.82 0.36 -3.17
CA THR A 52 11.26 0.46 -2.87
C THR A 52 11.95 -0.88 -3.05
N LEU A 53 11.35 -1.99 -2.60
CA LEU A 53 11.92 -3.33 -2.79
C LEU A 53 11.94 -3.74 -4.27
N ALA A 54 10.90 -3.39 -5.03
CA ALA A 54 10.85 -3.61 -6.47
C ALA A 54 11.96 -2.82 -7.19
N GLY A 55 12.16 -1.55 -6.82
CA GLY A 55 13.25 -0.71 -7.33
C GLY A 55 14.63 -1.29 -7.04
N ALA A 56 14.89 -1.70 -5.80
CA ALA A 56 16.16 -2.34 -5.43
C ALA A 56 16.39 -3.70 -6.12
N GLY A 57 15.31 -4.42 -6.44
CA GLY A 57 15.38 -5.62 -7.26
C GLY A 57 15.74 -5.31 -8.71
N LEU A 58 15.21 -4.22 -9.26
CA LEU A 58 15.47 -3.78 -10.64
C LEU A 58 16.93 -3.30 -10.82
N GLU A 59 17.48 -2.56 -9.86
CA GLU A 59 18.87 -2.09 -9.87
C GLU A 59 19.86 -3.25 -10.06
N LYS A 60 19.68 -4.35 -9.32
CA LYS A 60 20.51 -5.55 -9.47
C LYS A 60 20.39 -6.24 -10.82
N ILE A 61 19.27 -6.12 -11.51
CA ILE A 61 19.11 -6.67 -12.86
C ILE A 61 19.89 -5.81 -13.85
N LEU A 62 19.82 -4.48 -13.69
CA LEU A 62 20.51 -3.52 -14.55
C LEU A 62 22.04 -3.58 -14.38
N GLU A 63 22.56 -3.75 -13.17
CA GLU A 63 24.01 -3.85 -12.92
C GLU A 63 24.66 -5.09 -13.58
N ASN A 64 23.93 -6.20 -13.67
CA ASN A 64 24.51 -7.47 -14.13
C ASN A 64 24.57 -7.60 -15.67
N ASN A 65 24.07 -6.64 -16.46
CA ASN A 65 23.95 -6.71 -17.93
C ASN A 65 23.31 -8.03 -18.45
N GLU A 66 22.58 -8.72 -17.57
CA GLU A 66 21.91 -9.98 -17.89
C GLU A 66 20.73 -9.68 -18.83
N PRO A 67 20.54 -10.45 -19.91
CA PRO A 67 19.38 -10.29 -20.77
C PRO A 67 18.11 -10.44 -19.93
N PHE A 68 17.14 -9.54 -20.13
CA PHE A 68 15.84 -9.55 -19.44
C PHE A 68 15.13 -10.91 -19.66
N SER A 69 15.38 -11.86 -18.75
CA SER A 69 14.79 -13.20 -18.75
C SER A 69 13.87 -13.34 -17.55
N LEU A 70 12.80 -14.14 -17.68
CA LEU A 70 11.88 -14.44 -16.57
C LEU A 70 12.63 -14.97 -15.32
N SER A 71 13.69 -15.75 -15.51
CA SER A 71 14.56 -16.23 -14.42
C SER A 71 15.29 -15.12 -13.66
N THR A 72 15.71 -14.06 -14.36
CA THR A 72 16.41 -12.91 -13.78
C THR A 72 15.44 -11.98 -13.03
N ILE A 73 14.21 -11.85 -13.53
CA ILE A 73 13.14 -11.06 -12.89
C ILE A 73 12.62 -11.77 -11.63
N PHE A 74 12.61 -13.10 -11.56
CA PHE A 74 12.21 -13.86 -10.37
C PHE A 74 13.33 -14.04 -9.33
N ASN A 75 14.14 -13.00 -9.08
CA ASN A 75 15.11 -12.96 -7.98
C ASN A 75 14.39 -12.98 -6.62
N THR A 76 15.04 -13.52 -5.57
CA THR A 76 14.62 -13.47 -4.16
C THR A 76 14.04 -12.12 -3.73
N GLN A 77 14.61 -11.00 -4.18
CA GLN A 77 14.13 -9.67 -3.80
C GLN A 77 12.81 -9.29 -4.48
N ILE A 78 12.63 -9.60 -5.77
CA ILE A 78 11.37 -9.40 -6.47
C ILE A 78 10.31 -10.37 -5.95
N LYS A 79 10.67 -11.61 -5.62
CA LYS A 79 9.79 -12.55 -4.92
C LYS A 79 9.32 -11.98 -3.58
N MET A 80 10.22 -11.43 -2.77
CA MET A 80 9.87 -10.77 -1.52
C MET A 80 8.96 -9.57 -1.75
N ALA A 81 9.23 -8.71 -2.74
CA ALA A 81 8.37 -7.58 -3.10
C ALA A 81 6.96 -8.04 -3.53
N LEU A 82 6.87 -9.09 -4.35
CA LEU A 82 5.61 -9.68 -4.80
C LEU A 82 4.84 -10.36 -3.66
N ILE A 83 5.53 -11.04 -2.75
CA ILE A 83 4.92 -11.60 -1.53
C ILE A 83 4.39 -10.47 -0.65
N LEU A 84 5.18 -9.41 -0.45
CA LEU A 84 4.77 -8.25 0.35
C LEU A 84 3.56 -7.53 -0.27
N LEU A 85 3.56 -7.38 -1.59
CA LEU A 85 2.44 -6.84 -2.35
C LEU A 85 1.20 -7.72 -2.22
N GLY A 86 1.35 -9.04 -2.35
CA GLY A 86 0.27 -10.01 -2.15
C GLY A 86 -0.31 -9.92 -0.75
N ILE A 87 0.54 -9.88 0.29
CA ILE A 87 0.12 -9.69 1.68
C ILE A 87 -0.64 -8.35 1.82
N THR A 88 -0.09 -7.25 1.29
CA THR A 88 -0.70 -5.92 1.36
C THR A 88 -2.06 -5.89 0.67
N ALA A 89 -2.21 -6.56 -0.47
CA ALA A 89 -3.49 -6.71 -1.17
C ALA A 89 -4.50 -7.58 -0.41
N LEU A 90 -4.02 -8.54 0.39
CA LEU A 90 -4.85 -9.42 1.22
C LEU A 90 -5.29 -8.79 2.54
N VAL A 91 -4.58 -7.78 3.06
CA VAL A 91 -4.95 -7.04 4.28
C VAL A 91 -6.41 -6.56 4.26
N PRO A 92 -6.89 -5.83 3.24
CA PRO A 92 -8.29 -5.36 3.22
C PRO A 92 -9.31 -6.51 3.19
N ILE A 93 -8.98 -7.65 2.56
CA ILE A 93 -9.84 -8.84 2.51
C ILE A 93 -9.91 -9.53 3.88
N ALA A 94 -8.77 -9.70 4.54
CA ALA A 94 -8.68 -10.28 5.88
C ALA A 94 -9.46 -9.43 6.89
N LEU A 95 -9.26 -8.10 6.89
CA LEU A 95 -9.99 -7.17 7.75
C LEU A 95 -11.52 -7.25 7.55
N LYS A 96 -11.98 -7.40 6.29
CA LYS A 96 -13.40 -7.57 5.98
C LYS A 96 -13.95 -8.91 6.48
N ARG A 97 -13.15 -9.98 6.43
CA ARG A 97 -13.54 -11.32 6.90
C ARG A 97 -13.67 -11.39 8.42
N PHE A 98 -12.76 -10.75 9.16
CA PHE A 98 -12.83 -10.73 10.63
C PHE A 98 -13.98 -9.84 11.16
N ARG A 99 -14.33 -8.75 10.48
CA ARG A 99 -15.49 -7.91 10.85
C ARG A 99 -16.85 -8.59 10.63
N LYS A 100 -16.96 -9.56 9.72
CA LYS A 100 -18.23 -10.27 9.44
C LYS A 100 -18.60 -11.31 10.51
N LYS A 101 -17.72 -11.56 11.49
CA LYS A 101 -17.93 -12.57 12.55
C LYS A 101 -18.48 -11.99 13.86
N SER A 102 -18.80 -10.70 13.89
CA SER A 102 -19.33 -9.97 15.06
C SER A 102 -20.71 -9.35 14.81
N THR A 103 -21.53 -9.99 13.99
CA THR A 103 -22.96 -9.67 13.85
C THR A 103 -23.75 -10.95 14.01
#